data_AF-A0A7J6PRF2-F1
#
_entry.id   AF-A0A7J6PRF2-F1
#
_cell.length_a   1.000
_cell.length_b   1.000
_cell.length_c   1.000
_cell.angle_alpha   90.00
_cell.angle_beta   90.00
_cell.angle_gamma   90.00
#
_symmetry.space_group_name_H-M   'P 1'
#
loop_
_entity.id
_entity.type
_entity.pdbx_description
1 polymer ?
#
loop_
_entity_poly.entity_id
_entity_poly.type
_entity_poly.pdbx_seq_one_letter_code
_entity_poly.pdbx_strand_id
1 'polypeptide(L)'
;YVKWICQDSSWGGYIELSILAPHFGVQINTVEIMTGHFYRYPQEVPEDTPCVYLLHDDTHYDYIASRSLVDGSRVSVFSSGDLRVATAAKRVADDLRRNRQYTDLGGFTLQCQECFALV
;
A
#
# COMPACT_ATOMS: atom_id res chain seq x y z
N TYR A 1 11.92 13.39 -15.80
CA TYR A 1 11.03 12.90 -14.73
C TYR A 1 9.71 13.64 -14.70
N VAL A 2 9.68 14.95 -14.42
CA VAL A 2 8.42 15.74 -14.35
C VAL A 2 7.49 15.50 -15.55
N LYS A 3 7.99 15.64 -16.77
CA LYS A 3 7.20 15.37 -17.99
C LYS A 3 6.64 13.94 -18.09
N TRP A 4 7.33 12.96 -17.50
CA TRP A 4 6.93 11.55 -17.52
C TRP A 4 5.85 11.27 -16.47
N ILE A 5 6.05 11.70 -15.22
CA ILE A 5 5.08 11.44 -14.14
C ILE A 5 3.76 12.20 -14.33
N CYS A 6 3.75 13.27 -15.14
CA CYS A 6 2.52 13.96 -15.53
C CYS A 6 1.70 13.25 -16.63
N GLN A 7 2.12 12.08 -17.12
CA GLN A 7 1.35 11.29 -18.08
C GLN A 7 0.38 10.36 -17.34
N ASP A 8 -0.85 10.22 -17.82
CA ASP A 8 -1.89 9.35 -17.23
C ASP A 8 -1.50 7.86 -17.18
N SER A 9 -0.57 7.44 -18.05
CA SER A 9 -0.06 6.07 -18.11
C SER A 9 1.10 5.80 -17.15
N SER A 10 1.64 6.82 -16.48
CA SER A 10 2.80 6.67 -15.60
C SER A 10 2.36 6.25 -14.21
N TRP A 11 3.09 5.31 -13.64
CA TRP A 11 2.80 4.76 -12.32
C TRP A 11 3.68 5.42 -11.28
N GLY A 12 3.04 6.00 -10.27
CA GLY A 12 3.73 6.53 -9.11
C GLY A 12 4.13 5.40 -8.15
N GLY A 13 5.14 5.67 -7.32
CA GLY A 13 5.58 4.73 -6.30
C GLY A 13 6.34 5.44 -5.18
N TYR A 14 7.47 4.87 -4.78
CA TYR A 14 8.30 5.39 -3.68
C TYR A 14 8.57 6.90 -3.76
N ILE A 15 8.92 7.42 -4.94
CA ILE A 15 9.27 8.83 -5.14
C ILE A 15 8.04 9.71 -4.89
N GLU A 16 6.91 9.39 -5.51
CA GLU A 16 5.65 10.11 -5.36
C GLU A 16 5.18 10.10 -3.91
N LEU A 17 5.19 8.93 -3.25
CA LEU A 17 4.77 8.82 -1.85
C LEU A 17 5.66 9.67 -0.91
N SER A 18 6.97 9.70 -1.17
CA SER A 18 7.93 10.52 -0.41
C SER A 18 7.71 12.03 -0.60
N ILE A 19 7.13 12.44 -1.72
CA ILE A 19 6.78 13.84 -2.01
C ILE A 19 5.40 14.19 -1.43
N LEU A 20 4.42 13.30 -1.60
CA LEU A 20 3.02 13.55 -1.21
C LEU A 20 2.84 13.55 0.30
N ALA A 21 3.51 12.65 1.03
CA ALA A 21 3.43 12.58 2.49
C ALA A 21 3.71 13.93 3.18
N PRO A 22 4.89 14.57 2.99
CA PRO A 22 5.16 15.87 3.59
C PRO A 22 4.28 16.98 3.00
N HIS A 23 3.91 16.91 1.72
CA HIS A 23 3.03 17.91 1.10
C HIS A 23 1.66 17.98 1.80
N PHE A 24 1.09 16.83 2.17
CA PHE A 24 -0.18 16.76 2.91
C PHE A 24 -0.01 16.81 4.43
N GLY A 25 1.22 16.84 4.94
CA GLY A 25 1.48 16.80 6.39
C GLY A 25 1.04 15.50 7.05
N VAL A 26 1.13 14.38 6.35
CA VAL A 26 0.74 13.05 6.84
C VAL A 26 1.89 12.06 6.74
N GLN A 27 1.87 11.03 7.58
CA GLN A 27 2.67 9.83 7.32
C GLN A 27 1.89 8.85 6.44
N ILE A 28 2.48 8.43 5.32
CA ILE A 28 1.95 7.34 4.51
C ILE A 28 2.66 6.05 4.93
N ASN A 29 1.89 5.04 5.32
CA ASN A 29 2.38 3.71 5.65
C ASN A 29 1.92 2.74 4.55
N THR A 30 2.84 2.12 3.82
CA THR A 30 2.47 1.09 2.84
C THR A 30 2.81 -0.29 3.39
N VAL A 31 1.95 -1.28 3.12
CA VAL A 31 2.21 -2.70 3.41
C VAL A 31 2.25 -3.43 2.09
N GLU A 32 3.43 -3.95 1.75
CA GLU A 32 3.59 -4.85 0.61
C GLU A 32 2.95 -6.19 0.96
N ILE A 33 1.96 -6.64 0.19
CA ILE A 33 1.20 -7.87 0.49
C ILE A 33 2.11 -9.09 0.40
N MET A 34 2.95 -9.16 -0.64
CA MET A 34 3.79 -10.33 -0.94
C MET A 34 4.73 -10.70 0.22
N THR A 35 5.46 -9.74 0.77
CA THR A 35 6.39 -9.98 1.88
C THR A 35 5.76 -9.68 3.23
N GLY A 36 4.73 -8.82 3.24
CA GLY A 36 4.14 -8.25 4.43
C GLY A 36 4.99 -7.15 5.07
N HIS A 37 5.98 -6.61 4.35
CA HIS A 37 6.87 -5.56 4.83
C HIS A 37 6.17 -4.20 4.85
N PHE A 38 6.51 -3.38 5.85
CA PHE A 38 6.00 -2.02 6.00
C PHE A 38 7.03 -1.00 5.49
N TYR A 39 6.60 -0.07 4.65
CA TYR A 39 7.35 1.14 4.35
C TYR A 39 6.63 2.36 4.92
N ARG A 40 7.41 3.35 5.36
CA ARG A 40 6.90 4.55 6.04
C ARG A 40 7.48 5.81 5.38
N TYR A 41 6.60 6.77 5.11
CA TYR A 41 6.92 8.01 4.41
C TYR A 41 6.35 9.20 5.21
N PRO A 42 7.19 10.04 5.84
CA PRO A 42 8.59 9.77 6.16
C PRO A 42 8.71 8.64 7.22
N GLN A 43 9.92 8.10 7.37
CA GLN A 43 10.19 6.96 8.24
C GLN A 43 9.88 7.24 9.71
N GLU A 44 10.18 8.46 10.15
CA GLU A 44 9.94 8.94 11.51
C GLU A 44 9.10 10.22 11.46
N VAL A 45 8.15 10.30 12.37
CA VAL A 45 7.26 11.45 12.56
C VAL A 45 7.01 11.61 14.06
N PRO A 46 6.66 12.82 14.54
CA PRO A 46 6.16 13.00 15.89
C PRO A 46 4.99 12.07 16.20
N GLU A 47 4.85 11.71 17.48
CA GLU A 47 3.61 11.12 18.00
C GLU A 47 2.43 12.03 17.66
N ASP A 48 1.28 11.45 17.35
CA ASP A 48 0.06 12.14 16.89
C ASP A 48 0.10 12.77 15.49
N THR A 49 1.13 12.50 14.68
CA THR A 49 1.11 12.86 13.26
C THR A 49 -0.02 12.09 12.55
N PRO A 50 -0.88 12.77 11.78
CA PRO A 50 -1.91 12.07 11.00
C PRO A 50 -1.26 11.07 10.03
N CYS A 51 -1.79 9.85 9.97
CA CYS A 51 -1.26 8.83 9.10
C CYS A 51 -2.35 8.09 8.33
N VAL A 52 -1.97 7.57 7.16
CA VAL A 52 -2.80 6.74 6.30
C VAL A 52 -2.08 5.42 6.02
N TYR A 53 -2.86 4.39 5.66
CA TYR A 53 -2.33 3.07 5.34
C TYR A 53 -2.74 2.67 3.93
N LEU A 54 -1.77 2.22 3.14
CA LEU A 54 -1.97 1.65 1.81
C LEU A 54 -1.52 0.18 1.78
N LEU A 55 -2.21 -0.65 1.03
CA LEU A 55 -1.78 -1.98 0.63
C LEU A 55 -1.17 -1.89 -0.76
N HIS A 56 -0.09 -2.63 -1.00
CA HIS A 56 0.56 -2.69 -2.31
C HIS A 56 0.74 -4.14 -2.74
N ASP A 57 0.27 -4.46 -3.94
CA ASP A 57 0.26 -5.82 -4.48
C ASP A 57 1.33 -6.07 -5.58
N ASP A 58 2.35 -5.19 -5.61
CA ASP A 58 3.35 -4.98 -6.66
C ASP A 58 2.85 -4.11 -7.84
N THR A 59 1.56 -4.17 -8.17
CA THR A 59 0.97 -3.45 -9.33
C THR A 59 -0.09 -2.40 -8.99
N HIS A 60 -0.66 -2.45 -7.80
CA HIS A 60 -1.78 -1.62 -7.41
C HIS A 60 -1.65 -1.14 -5.96
N TYR A 61 -2.21 0.03 -5.69
CA TYR A 61 -2.33 0.56 -4.34
C TYR A 61 -3.81 0.68 -3.94
N ASP A 62 -4.16 0.04 -2.83
CA ASP A 62 -5.46 0.19 -2.17
C ASP A 62 -5.30 0.92 -0.84
N TYR A 63 -6.28 1.75 -0.46
CA TYR A 63 -6.26 2.39 0.86
C TYR A 63 -7.02 1.56 1.89
N ILE A 64 -6.56 1.60 3.14
CA ILE A 64 -7.23 0.98 4.28
C ILE A 64 -8.13 2.02 4.95
N ALA A 65 -9.37 1.62 5.22
CA ALA A 65 -10.29 2.38 6.05
C ALA A 65 -10.91 1.50 7.12
N SER A 66 -11.05 2.06 8.32
CA SER A 66 -11.87 1.50 9.38
C SER A 66 -13.32 1.87 9.15
N ARG A 67 -14.24 0.96 9.45
CA ARG A 67 -15.68 1.21 9.43
C ARG A 67 -16.21 1.16 10.85
N SER A 68 -16.85 2.24 11.28
CA SER A 68 -17.58 2.29 12.55
C SER A 68 -18.75 1.31 12.52
N LEU A 69 -18.87 0.52 13.58
CA LEU A 69 -19.98 -0.43 13.75
C LEU A 69 -21.27 0.25 14.26
N VAL A 70 -21.17 1.48 14.76
CA VAL A 70 -22.30 2.19 15.36
C VAL A 70 -23.11 2.93 14.29
N ASP A 71 -22.43 3.70 13.45
CA ASP A 71 -23.06 4.58 12.45
C ASP A 71 -22.64 4.25 11.01
N GLY A 72 -21.74 3.27 10.81
CA GLY A 72 -21.26 2.89 9.49
C GLY A 72 -20.27 3.86 8.85
N SER A 73 -19.88 4.94 9.55
CA SER A 73 -18.92 5.92 9.06
C SER A 73 -17.55 5.29 8.77
N ARG A 74 -16.80 5.88 7.84
CA ARG A 74 -15.46 5.40 7.45
C ARG A 74 -14.40 6.39 7.88
N VAL A 75 -13.31 5.87 8.42
CA VAL A 75 -12.12 6.64 8.82
C VAL A 75 -10.90 6.02 8.17
N SER A 76 -10.14 6.82 7.43
CA SER A 76 -8.89 6.40 6.75
C SER A 76 -7.67 7.18 7.21
N VAL A 77 -7.86 8.20 8.06
CA VAL A 77 -6.80 8.98 8.68
C VAL A 77 -6.77 8.65 10.16
N PHE A 78 -5.59 8.28 10.66
CA PHE A 78 -5.37 7.78 12.01
C PHE A 78 -4.24 8.57 12.69
N SER A 79 -3.99 8.32 13.97
CA SER A 79 -2.77 8.82 14.65
C SER A 79 -1.62 7.86 14.39
N SER A 80 -0.42 8.39 14.11
CA SER A 80 0.83 7.62 13.97
C SER A 80 1.19 6.82 15.23
N GLY A 81 0.70 7.25 16.41
CA GLY A 81 0.88 6.55 17.67
C GLY A 81 -0.07 5.35 17.87
N ASP A 82 -1.14 5.23 17.08
CA ASP A 82 -2.09 4.12 17.21
C ASP A 82 -1.60 2.84 16.51
N LEU A 83 -0.81 2.07 17.25
CA LEU A 83 -0.27 0.78 16.79
C LEU A 83 -1.35 -0.28 16.51
N ARG A 84 -2.60 -0.08 16.95
CA ARG A 84 -3.70 -1.03 16.68
C ARG A 84 -4.06 -1.01 15.20
N VAL A 85 -4.01 0.17 14.57
CA VAL A 85 -4.29 0.32 13.14
C VAL A 85 -3.18 -0.34 12.32
N ALA A 86 -1.91 -0.12 12.68
CA ALA A 86 -0.78 -0.80 12.05
C ALA A 86 -0.90 -2.33 12.16
N THR A 87 -1.26 -2.83 13.34
CA THR A 87 -1.49 -4.27 13.58
C THR A 87 -2.65 -4.81 12.74
N ALA A 88 -3.74 -4.07 12.61
CA ALA A 88 -4.89 -4.45 11.79
C ALA A 88 -4.52 -4.46 10.29
N ALA A 89 -3.83 -3.42 9.81
CA ALA A 89 -3.34 -3.35 8.44
C ALA A 89 -2.42 -4.54 8.10
N LYS A 90 -1.53 -4.91 9.03
CA LYS A 90 -0.68 -6.09 8.89
C LYS A 90 -1.48 -7.38 8.75
N ARG A 91 -2.53 -7.56 9.55
CA ARG A 91 -3.42 -8.73 9.47
C ARG A 91 -4.13 -8.80 8.12
N VAL A 92 -4.63 -7.68 7.61
CA VAL A 92 -5.24 -7.63 6.27
C VAL A 92 -4.24 -8.06 5.20
N ALA A 93 -3.01 -7.52 5.22
CA ALA A 93 -1.97 -7.93 4.29
C ALA A 93 -1.61 -9.42 4.42
N ASP A 94 -1.50 -9.95 5.64
CA ASP A 94 -1.22 -11.37 5.86
C ASP A 94 -2.36 -12.28 5.37
N ASP A 95 -3.63 -11.84 5.49
CA ASP A 95 -4.78 -12.57 4.96
C ASP A 95 -4.79 -12.59 3.43
N LEU A 96 -4.56 -11.43 2.80
CA LEU A 96 -4.42 -11.30 1.35
C LEU A 96 -3.27 -12.14 0.81
N ARG A 97 -2.13 -12.14 1.50
CA ARG A 97 -0.98 -12.99 1.16
C ARG A 97 -1.32 -14.47 1.22
N ARG A 98 -1.98 -14.93 2.30
CA ARG A 98 -2.41 -16.34 2.41
C ARG A 98 -3.35 -16.74 1.28
N ASN A 99 -4.17 -15.80 0.80
CA ASN A 99 -5.08 -15.99 -0.33
C ASN A 99 -4.45 -15.68 -1.69
N ARG A 100 -3.12 -15.47 -1.75
CA ARG A 100 -2.36 -15.14 -2.97
C ARG A 100 -2.95 -13.96 -3.75
N GLN A 101 -3.47 -12.97 -3.04
CA GLN A 101 -3.98 -11.73 -3.61
C GLN A 101 -2.82 -10.74 -3.80
N TYR A 102 -1.86 -11.10 -4.64
CA TYR A 102 -0.73 -10.26 -5.04
C TYR A 102 -0.20 -10.69 -6.40
N THR A 103 0.52 -9.80 -7.09
CA THR A 103 1.19 -10.09 -8.35
C THR A 103 2.69 -10.22 -8.08
N ASP A 104 3.29 -11.36 -8.39
CA ASP A 104 4.75 -11.55 -8.29
C ASP A 104 5.38 -11.32 -9.66
N LEU A 105 5.73 -10.06 -9.99
CA LEU A 105 6.37 -9.76 -11.27
C LEU A 105 7.81 -10.29 -11.37
N GLY A 106 8.44 -10.65 -10.25
CA GLY A 106 9.82 -11.15 -10.21
C GLY A 106 9.94 -12.67 -10.38
N GLY A 107 8.93 -13.42 -9.93
CA GLY A 107 8.92 -14.88 -9.88
C GLY A 107 7.89 -15.56 -10.80
N PHE A 108 7.04 -14.82 -11.51
CA PHE A 108 6.08 -15.44 -12.41
C PHE A 108 6.71 -15.96 -13.70
N THR A 109 6.10 -17.01 -14.24
CA THR A 109 6.38 -17.55 -15.57
C THR A 109 5.07 -17.58 -16.33
N LEU A 110 5.08 -17.08 -17.55
CA LEU A 110 3.90 -17.12 -18.41
C LEU A 110 3.87 -18.45 -19.15
N GLN A 111 2.72 -19.14 -19.09
CA GLN A 111 2.51 -20.32 -19.91
C GLN A 111 1.59 -19.99 -21.09
N CYS A 112 2.06 -20.25 -22.30
CA CYS A 112 1.21 -20.18 -23.49
C CYS A 112 0.11 -21.25 -23.40
N GLN A 113 -1.16 -20.86 -23.51
CA GLN A 113 -2.29 -21.80 -23.45
C GLN A 113 -2.49 -22.59 -24.76
N GLU A 114 -1.77 -22.26 -25.83
CA GLU A 114 -1.80 -23.00 -27.10
C GLU A 114 -0.69 -24.06 -27.19
N CYS A 115 0.56 -23.68 -26.88
CA CYS A 115 1.72 -24.56 -27.03
C CYS A 115 2.35 -25.02 -25.70
N PHE A 116 1.83 -24.58 -24.56
CA PHE A 116 2.29 -24.92 -23.20
C PHE A 116 3.74 -24.56 -22.88
N ALA A 117 4.42 -23.81 -23.75
CA ALA A 117 5.75 -23.27 -23.50
C ALA A 117 5.72 -22.26 -22.36
N LEU A 118 6.78 -22.28 -21.55
CA LEU A 118 7.03 -21.34 -20.46
C LEU A 118 7.91 -20.20 -20.96
N VAL A 119 7.54 -18.95 -20.62
CA VAL A 119 8.25 -17.71 -20.93
C VAL A 119 8.52 -16.95 -19.65
#